data_AF-A0A2H0IZ23-F1
#
_entry.id   AF-A0A2H0IZ23-F1
#
_cell.length_a   1.000
_cell.length_b   1.000
_cell.length_c   1.000
_cell.angle_alpha   90.00
_cell.angle_beta   90.00
_cell.angle_gamma   90.00
#
_symmetry.space_group_name_H-M   'P 1'
#
loop_
_entity.id
_entity.type
_entity.pdbx_description
1 polymer ?
#
loop_
_entity_poly.entity_id
_entity_poly.type
_entity_poly.pdbx_seq_one_letter_code
_entity_poly.pdbx_strand_id
1 'polypeptide(L)'
;MQELATLPDGRTVVVLFDGYTLPADQPAEITDSIVNPFVPTDAELAQIKNSSVHVQAIYNRIEQMIRDKYSASDEAKFARIGVGAALGAYNFAPGEQEELLAFGDHCEAARQWGRAERAKLGL
;
A
#
# COMPACT_ATOMS: atom_id res chain seq x y z
N MET A 1 -18.98 -0.03 -5.34
CA MET A 1 -18.44 -0.69 -4.14
C MET A 1 -17.29 -1.62 -4.55
N GLN A 2 -16.28 -1.81 -3.70
CA GLN A 2 -15.24 -2.84 -3.88
C GLN A 2 -15.11 -3.68 -2.61
N GLU A 3 -14.94 -4.98 -2.76
CA GLU A 3 -14.69 -5.89 -1.64
C GLU A 3 -13.22 -5.80 -1.23
N LEU A 4 -12.98 -5.52 0.05
CA LEU A 4 -11.62 -5.42 0.58
C LEU A 4 -11.15 -6.77 1.11
N ALA A 5 -11.94 -7.43 1.94
CA ALA A 5 -11.60 -8.72 2.54
C ALA A 5 -12.79 -9.39 3.22
N THR A 6 -12.71 -10.71 3.36
CA THR A 6 -13.55 -11.48 4.28
C THR A 6 -12.75 -11.78 5.55
N LEU A 7 -13.31 -11.38 6.70
CA LEU A 7 -12.74 -11.61 8.02
C LEU A 7 -13.01 -13.05 8.49
N PRO A 8 -12.28 -13.58 9.51
CA PRO A 8 -12.39 -14.98 9.93
C PRO A 8 -13.74 -15.30 10.58
N ASP A 9 -14.42 -14.27 11.08
CA ASP A 9 -15.77 -14.36 11.64
C ASP A 9 -16.87 -14.32 10.57
N GLY A 10 -16.50 -14.29 9.29
CA GLY A 10 -17.41 -14.34 8.15
C GLY A 10 -17.90 -12.97 7.67
N ARG A 11 -17.55 -11.87 8.35
CA ARG A 11 -17.92 -10.53 7.86
C ARG A 11 -17.13 -10.17 6.61
N THR A 12 -17.83 -9.65 5.59
CA THR A 12 -17.20 -9.13 4.37
C THR A 12 -17.10 -7.62 4.47
N VAL A 13 -15.88 -7.09 4.38
CA VAL A 13 -15.61 -5.65 4.43
C VAL A 13 -15.61 -5.11 3.00
N VAL A 14 -16.45 -4.10 2.76
CA VAL A 14 -16.58 -3.44 1.46
C VAL A 14 -16.34 -1.95 1.60
N VAL A 15 -15.69 -1.35 0.60
CA VAL A 15 -15.66 0.10 0.47
C VAL A 15 -16.85 0.57 -0.38
N LEU A 16 -17.58 1.54 0.14
CA LEU A 16 -18.63 2.25 -0.57
C LEU A 16 -18.09 3.63 -0.94
N PHE A 17 -17.90 3.89 -2.24
CA PHE A 17 -17.38 5.17 -2.71
C PHE A 17 -18.46 6.25 -2.69
N ASP A 18 -18.03 7.51 -2.61
CA ASP A 18 -18.92 8.66 -2.71
C ASP A 18 -19.82 8.59 -3.95
N GLY A 19 -21.08 9.00 -3.78
CA GLY A 19 -22.10 8.95 -4.83
C GLY A 19 -22.77 7.59 -5.00
N TYR A 20 -22.31 6.55 -4.30
CA TYR A 20 -23.01 5.27 -4.21
C TYR A 20 -23.81 5.16 -2.91
N THR A 21 -25.02 4.63 -3.02
CA THR A 21 -25.87 4.30 -1.88
C THR A 21 -26.14 2.81 -1.84
N LEU A 22 -26.34 2.26 -0.64
CA LEU A 22 -26.86 0.91 -0.50
C LEU A 22 -28.32 0.87 -0.99
N PRO A 23 -28.77 -0.24 -1.60
CA PRO A 23 -30.17 -0.39 -2.00
C PRO A 23 -31.11 -0.25 -0.79
N ALA A 24 -32.19 0.54 -0.95
CA ALA A 24 -33.12 0.89 0.13
C ALA A 24 -34.20 -0.17 0.38
N ASP A 25 -34.39 -1.05 -0.59
CA ASP A 25 -35.44 -2.05 -0.71
C ASP A 25 -34.93 -3.48 -0.46
N GLN A 26 -33.92 -3.60 0.41
CA GLN A 26 -33.40 -4.90 0.87
C GLN A 26 -34.22 -5.46 2.03
N PRO A 27 -34.29 -6.80 2.17
CA PRO A 27 -34.84 -7.44 3.37
C PRO A 27 -34.23 -6.89 4.66
N ALA A 28 -35.04 -6.83 5.72
CA ALA A 28 -34.61 -6.30 7.02
C ALA A 28 -33.40 -7.08 7.56
N GLU A 29 -33.36 -8.40 7.34
CA GLU A 29 -32.26 -9.26 7.78
C GLU A 29 -30.92 -8.86 7.17
N ILE A 30 -30.90 -8.35 5.94
CA ILE A 30 -29.67 -7.86 5.30
C ILE A 30 -29.36 -6.45 5.81
N THR A 31 -30.36 -5.57 5.82
CA THR A 31 -30.20 -4.18 6.27
C THR A 31 -29.66 -4.09 7.70
N ASP A 32 -30.19 -4.91 8.61
CA ASP A 32 -29.80 -4.96 10.02
C ASP A 32 -28.41 -5.58 10.24
N SER A 33 -27.89 -6.33 9.26
CA SER A 33 -26.55 -6.93 9.32
C SER A 33 -25.42 -5.96 8.94
N ILE A 34 -25.76 -4.80 8.34
CA ILE A 34 -24.77 -3.86 7.81
C ILE A 34 -24.25 -2.96 8.93
N VAL A 35 -22.93 -2.97 9.12
CA VAL A 35 -22.23 -2.04 10.03
C VAL A 35 -21.62 -0.92 9.21
N ASN A 36 -22.20 0.29 9.31
CA ASN A 36 -21.71 1.48 8.61
C ASN A 36 -21.83 2.73 9.52
N PRO A 37 -20.73 3.41 9.88
CA PRO A 37 -19.35 3.13 9.47
C PRO A 37 -18.79 1.87 10.13
N PHE A 38 -18.02 1.11 9.38
CA PHE A 38 -17.19 0.05 9.92
C PHE A 38 -15.86 0.66 10.43
N VAL A 39 -15.55 0.45 11.71
CA VAL A 39 -14.29 0.88 12.32
C VAL A 39 -13.49 -0.36 12.71
N PRO A 40 -12.47 -0.76 11.93
CA PRO A 40 -11.68 -1.96 12.24
C PRO A 40 -10.77 -1.73 13.44
N THR A 41 -10.58 -2.77 14.24
CA THR A 41 -9.45 -2.90 15.16
C THR A 41 -8.13 -3.00 14.39
N ASP A 42 -6.99 -2.79 15.07
CA ASP A 42 -5.67 -2.94 14.45
C ASP A 42 -5.45 -4.34 13.86
N ALA A 43 -5.95 -5.38 14.52
CA ALA A 43 -5.87 -6.76 14.06
C ALA A 43 -6.69 -6.98 12.77
N GLU A 44 -7.92 -6.48 12.73
CA GLU A 44 -8.77 -6.54 11.53
C GLU A 44 -8.18 -5.71 10.39
N LEU A 45 -7.64 -4.53 10.68
CA LEU A 45 -6.99 -3.68 9.68
C LEU A 45 -5.76 -4.36 9.07
N ALA A 46 -4.92 -4.99 9.90
CA ALA A 46 -3.79 -5.78 9.43
C ALA A 46 -4.24 -6.95 8.56
N GLN A 47 -5.33 -7.63 8.95
CA GLN A 47 -5.89 -8.71 8.16
C GLN A 47 -6.42 -8.23 6.80
N ILE A 48 -7.20 -7.14 6.78
CA ILE A 48 -7.72 -6.55 5.54
C ILE A 48 -6.56 -6.17 4.61
N LYS A 49 -5.51 -5.53 5.13
CA LYS A 49 -4.33 -5.17 4.34
C LYS A 49 -3.60 -6.39 3.79
N ASN A 50 -3.60 -7.51 4.51
CA ASN A 50 -2.94 -8.73 4.09
C ASN A 50 -3.73 -9.49 3.01
N SER A 51 -5.05 -9.62 3.16
CA SER A 51 -5.89 -10.42 2.25
C SER A 51 -6.46 -9.65 1.08
N SER A 52 -6.46 -8.31 1.11
CA SER A 52 -7.08 -7.51 0.05
C SER A 52 -6.30 -7.54 -1.25
N VAL A 53 -6.94 -8.06 -2.31
CA VAL A 53 -6.40 -8.05 -3.68
C VAL A 53 -6.10 -6.64 -4.17
N HIS A 54 -6.88 -5.64 -3.74
CA HIS A 54 -6.66 -4.24 -4.09
C HIS A 54 -5.42 -3.66 -3.41
N VAL A 55 -5.20 -4.00 -2.14
CA VAL A 55 -3.96 -3.60 -1.43
C VAL A 55 -2.74 -4.27 -2.04
N GLN A 56 -2.83 -5.56 -2.40
CA GLN A 56 -1.75 -6.27 -3.09
C GLN A 56 -1.45 -5.67 -4.46
N ALA A 57 -2.48 -5.28 -5.23
CA ALA A 57 -2.29 -4.58 -6.51
C ALA A 57 -1.57 -3.24 -6.33
N ILE A 58 -1.88 -2.49 -5.28
CA ILE A 58 -1.16 -1.25 -4.95
C ILE A 58 0.30 -1.53 -4.63
N TYR A 59 0.61 -2.54 -3.80
CA TYR A 59 2.01 -2.90 -3.50
C TYR A 59 2.78 -3.29 -4.76
N ASN A 60 2.20 -4.14 -5.60
CA ASN A 60 2.81 -4.52 -6.88
C ASN A 60 3.06 -3.30 -7.77
N ARG A 61 2.15 -2.31 -7.77
CA ARG A 61 2.36 -1.09 -8.56
C ARG A 61 3.46 -0.20 -8.00
N ILE A 62 3.61 -0.09 -6.67
CA ILE A 62 4.75 0.62 -6.06
C ILE A 62 6.06 -0.01 -6.52
N GLU A 63 6.18 -1.33 -6.46
CA GLU A 63 7.37 -2.04 -6.95
C GLU A 63 7.61 -1.75 -8.43
N GLN A 64 6.56 -1.81 -9.25
CA GLN A 64 6.68 -1.51 -10.67
C GLN A 64 7.13 -0.08 -10.92
N MET A 65 6.61 0.91 -10.19
CA MET A 65 7.04 2.31 -10.32
C MET A 65 8.53 2.51 -10.02
N ILE A 66 9.08 1.75 -9.06
CA ILE A 66 10.51 1.77 -8.76
C ILE A 66 11.28 1.12 -9.91
N ARG A 67 10.84 -0.06 -10.35
CA ARG A 67 11.47 -0.84 -11.43
C ARG A 67 11.40 -0.19 -12.81
N ASP A 68 10.39 0.65 -13.04
CA ASP A 68 10.23 1.44 -14.27
C ASP A 68 11.40 2.43 -14.45
N LYS A 69 12.09 2.81 -13.36
CA LYS A 69 13.20 3.77 -13.37
C LYS A 69 14.55 3.15 -13.00
N TYR A 70 14.57 2.23 -12.03
CA TYR A 70 15.80 1.63 -11.50
C TYR A 70 15.70 0.11 -11.63
N SER A 71 16.71 -0.51 -12.23
CA SER A 71 16.75 -1.96 -12.32
C SER A 71 17.04 -2.59 -10.96
N ALA A 72 16.77 -3.89 -10.81
CA ALA A 72 17.14 -4.63 -9.60
C ALA A 72 18.66 -4.57 -9.31
N SER A 73 19.49 -4.46 -10.36
CA SER A 73 20.93 -4.28 -10.21
C SER A 73 21.29 -2.90 -9.65
N ASP A 74 20.54 -1.87 -10.02
CA ASP A 74 20.72 -0.52 -9.48
C ASP A 74 20.33 -0.49 -8.00
N GLU A 75 19.19 -1.09 -7.65
CA GLU A 75 18.76 -1.22 -6.25
C GLU A 75 19.82 -1.94 -5.40
N ALA A 76 20.39 -3.03 -5.92
CA ALA A 76 21.48 -3.77 -5.25
C ALA A 76 22.79 -2.96 -5.17
N LYS A 77 23.13 -2.15 -6.19
CA LYS A 77 24.25 -1.19 -6.13
C LYS A 77 24.01 -0.21 -4.99
N PHE A 78 22.87 0.49 -5.00
CA PHE A 78 22.51 1.50 -4.01
C PHE A 78 22.47 0.96 -2.59
N ALA A 79 21.92 -0.23 -2.38
CA ALA A 79 21.93 -0.89 -1.09
C ALA A 79 23.36 -1.16 -0.58
N ARG A 80 24.25 -1.67 -1.44
CA ARG A 80 25.65 -1.96 -1.05
C ARG A 80 26.43 -0.71 -0.72
N ILE A 81 26.39 0.32 -1.59
CA ILE A 81 27.16 1.54 -1.36
C ILE A 81 26.59 2.34 -0.18
N GLY A 82 25.27 2.35 0.00
CA GLY A 82 24.60 3.02 1.11
C GLY A 82 24.96 2.39 2.46
N VAL A 83 24.86 1.06 2.57
CA VAL A 83 25.25 0.34 3.80
C VAL A 83 26.75 0.47 4.06
N GLY A 84 27.59 0.33 3.02
CA GLY A 84 29.03 0.51 3.13
C GLY A 84 29.40 1.89 3.67
N ALA A 85 28.77 2.95 3.15
CA ALA A 85 29.00 4.32 3.61
C ALA A 85 28.52 4.54 5.04
N ALA A 86 27.33 4.03 5.39
CA ALA A 86 26.79 4.14 6.75
C ALA A 86 27.66 3.46 7.82
N LEU A 87 28.35 2.37 7.45
CA LEU A 87 29.29 1.66 8.32
C LEU A 87 30.73 2.20 8.26
N GLY A 88 30.99 3.26 7.47
CA GLY A 88 32.33 3.81 7.25
C GLY A 88 33.28 2.89 6.46
N ALA A 89 32.74 1.84 5.83
CA ALA A 89 33.50 0.88 5.02
C ALA A 89 33.61 1.28 3.55
N TYR A 90 32.90 2.33 3.12
CA TYR A 90 32.89 2.84 1.75
C TYR A 90 32.84 4.37 1.73
N ASN A 91 33.61 4.97 0.83
CA ASN A 91 33.52 6.39 0.52
C ASN A 91 32.92 6.52 -0.88
N PHE A 92 31.88 7.34 -1.02
CA PHE A 92 31.25 7.58 -2.32
C PHE A 92 32.24 8.13 -3.33
N ALA A 93 32.19 7.59 -4.55
CA ALA A 93 32.77 8.24 -5.70
C ALA A 93 31.97 9.50 -6.08
N PRO A 94 32.56 10.44 -6.85
CA PRO A 94 31.84 11.63 -7.28
C PRO A 94 30.51 11.29 -7.98
N GLY A 95 29.40 11.89 -7.52
CA GLY A 95 28.07 11.70 -8.09
C GLY A 95 27.25 10.56 -7.46
N GLU A 96 27.87 9.62 -6.75
CA GLU A 96 27.14 8.44 -6.24
C GLU A 96 26.23 8.77 -5.06
N GLN A 97 26.60 9.75 -4.25
CA GLN A 97 25.76 10.19 -3.15
C GLN A 97 24.48 10.86 -3.70
N GLU A 98 24.62 11.68 -4.73
CA GLU A 98 23.49 12.33 -5.41
C GLU A 98 22.57 11.30 -6.09
N GLU A 99 23.14 10.30 -6.77
CA GLU A 99 22.36 9.19 -7.36
C GLU A 99 21.59 8.40 -6.29
N LEU A 100 22.25 8.07 -5.17
CA LEU A 100 21.63 7.33 -4.07
C LEU A 100 20.47 8.12 -3.43
N LEU A 101 20.63 9.44 -3.26
CA LEU A 101 19.55 10.31 -2.77
C LEU A 101 18.39 10.37 -3.77
N ALA A 102 18.66 10.51 -5.06
CA ALA A 102 17.63 10.51 -6.10
C ALA A 102 16.87 9.18 -6.22
N PHE A 103 17.53 8.06 -5.91
CA PHE A 103 16.87 6.75 -5.75
C PHE A 103 15.96 6.73 -4.52
N GLY A 104 16.43 7.23 -3.38
CA GLY A 104 15.64 7.34 -2.14
C GLY A 104 14.37 8.17 -2.32
N ASP A 105 14.49 9.34 -2.94
CA ASP A 105 13.35 10.25 -3.20
C ASP A 105 12.30 9.59 -4.10
N HIS A 106 12.74 8.87 -5.14
CA HIS A 106 11.84 8.14 -6.03
C HIS A 106 11.11 7.01 -5.31
N CYS A 107 11.81 6.24 -4.49
CA CYS A 107 11.22 5.20 -3.65
C CYS A 107 10.16 5.78 -2.70
N GLU A 108 10.45 6.90 -2.05
CA GLU A 108 9.48 7.55 -1.16
C GLU A 108 8.29 8.13 -1.93
N ALA A 109 8.49 8.74 -3.09
CA ALA A 109 7.39 9.21 -3.93
C ALA A 109 6.44 8.06 -4.32
N ALA A 110 6.99 6.90 -4.70
CA ALA A 110 6.19 5.71 -4.99
C ALA A 110 5.43 5.20 -3.74
N ARG A 111 6.07 5.20 -2.57
CA ARG A 111 5.41 4.83 -1.29
C ARG A 111 4.32 5.83 -0.89
N GLN A 112 4.52 7.13 -1.10
CA GLN A 112 3.51 8.15 -0.86
C GLN A 112 2.30 7.96 -1.76
N TRP A 113 2.52 7.70 -3.05
CA TRP A 113 1.44 7.34 -3.98
C TRP A 113 0.66 6.13 -3.44
N GLY A 114 1.35 5.07 -3.03
CA GLY A 114 0.70 3.89 -2.46
C GLY A 114 -0.10 4.16 -1.18
N ARG A 115 0.39 5.05 -0.30
CA ARG A 115 -0.35 5.52 0.88
C ARG A 115 -1.63 6.26 0.47
N ALA A 116 -1.54 7.14 -0.52
CA ALA A 116 -2.69 7.88 -1.02
C ALA A 116 -3.74 6.97 -1.67
N GLU A 117 -3.33 5.97 -2.46
CA GLU A 117 -4.28 5.01 -3.05
C GLU A 117 -4.98 4.15 -2.00
N ARG A 118 -4.27 3.68 -0.97
CA ARG A 118 -4.90 2.94 0.14
C ARG A 118 -5.87 3.81 0.94
N ALA A 119 -5.55 5.09 1.12
CA ALA A 119 -6.46 6.03 1.77
C ALA A 119 -7.79 6.18 1.03
N LYS A 120 -7.82 6.08 -0.32
CA LYS A 120 -9.08 6.06 -1.10
C LYS A 120 -9.95 4.83 -0.80
N LEU A 121 -9.36 3.75 -0.28
CA LEU A 121 -10.06 2.55 0.17
C LEU A 121 -10.45 2.63 1.66
N GLY A 122 -10.13 3.73 2.34
CA GLY A 122 -10.31 3.88 3.79
C GLY A 122 -9.27 3.14 4.63
N LEU A 123 -8.09 2.84 4.08
CA LEU A 123 -7.03 2.01 4.70
C LEU A 123 -5.70 2.74 4.95
#